data_AF-A0A816BTZ0-F1
#
_entry.id   AF-A0A816BTZ0-F1
#
_cell.length_a   1.000
_cell.length_b   1.000
_cell.length_c   1.000
_cell.angle_alpha   90.00
_cell.angle_beta   90.00
_cell.angle_gamma   90.00
#
_symmetry.space_group_name_H-M   'P 1'
#
loop_
_entity.id
_entity.type
_entity.pdbx_description
1 polymer ?
#
loop_
_entity_poly.entity_id
_entity_poly.type
_entity_poly.pdbx_seq_one_letter_code
_entity_poly.pdbx_strand_id
1 'polypeptide(L)'
;INWSRALRMSDFIRLARQYPDEIVGIDYYGTEDECKNHWEEFQVWTKELKKFDIRRQASMGDYKNIELMCNVIKKLDIERLSEAYAFLHSANTTIADDIFLKHNIHLVVCPISDVYNRANVRTIEVENIKSPVEEQPRKSEIKNKSNHKQKFCRSTSFVQCSTLDALMTEAINSKLAKSGKKRLNDYQLLNKCQSGIINYSITSLCPNNYGQNLSEIYKDLFLNNNFTCEHMQYLNENAIKSSFASQQIKTDLIKYLRENYRDCYQQDKLLANLIETTHKWKVEMEKLIENNAIAAAIIRTR
;
A
#
# COMPACT_ATOMS: atom_id res chain seq x y z
N ILE A 1 -28.52 4.29 14.48
CA ILE A 1 -27.85 3.37 15.43
C ILE A 1 -26.68 4.15 16.04
N ASN A 2 -26.70 4.34 17.37
CA ASN A 2 -25.69 5.10 18.11
C ASN A 2 -24.59 4.11 18.54
N TRP A 3 -23.47 4.06 17.81
CA TRP A 3 -22.40 3.05 17.96
C TRP A 3 -21.42 3.40 19.10
N SER A 4 -21.91 3.69 20.30
CA SER A 4 -21.03 3.98 21.44
C SER A 4 -20.44 2.70 22.04
N ARG A 5 -19.10 2.56 21.97
CA ARG A 5 -18.22 1.71 22.80
C ARG A 5 -18.67 0.25 23.00
N ALA A 6 -18.04 -0.63 22.22
CA ALA A 6 -18.07 -2.09 22.28
C ALA A 6 -19.36 -2.75 21.77
N LEU A 7 -19.40 -3.03 20.47
CA LEU A 7 -19.91 -4.34 20.07
C LEU A 7 -19.04 -5.36 20.80
N ARG A 8 -19.63 -6.12 21.71
CA ARG A 8 -18.93 -7.27 22.28
C ARG A 8 -18.61 -8.21 21.12
N MET A 9 -17.49 -8.93 21.17
CA MET A 9 -17.11 -9.87 20.10
C MET A 9 -18.25 -10.86 19.76
N SER A 10 -19.06 -11.23 20.76
CA SER A 10 -20.29 -12.03 20.57
C SER A 10 -21.33 -11.38 19.67
N ASP A 11 -21.51 -10.06 19.74
CA ASP A 11 -22.46 -9.34 18.90
C ASP A 11 -21.93 -9.22 17.47
N PHE A 12 -20.62 -8.99 17.30
CA PHE A 12 -20.00 -9.05 15.97
C PHE A 12 -20.15 -10.43 15.34
N ILE A 13 -19.84 -11.50 16.07
CA ILE A 13 -20.03 -12.89 15.59
C ILE A 13 -21.49 -13.14 15.20
N ARG A 14 -22.46 -12.69 16.02
CA ARG A 14 -23.88 -12.82 15.71
C ARG A 14 -24.22 -12.10 14.40
N LEU A 15 -23.75 -10.87 14.22
CA LEU A 15 -23.98 -10.10 12.99
C LEU A 15 -23.32 -10.74 11.79
N ALA A 16 -22.06 -11.17 11.89
CA ALA A 16 -21.33 -11.84 10.81
C ALA A 16 -22.05 -13.10 10.33
N ARG A 17 -22.65 -13.85 11.27
CA ARG A 17 -23.46 -15.03 10.94
C ARG A 17 -24.83 -14.70 10.34
N GLN A 18 -25.41 -13.56 10.72
CA GLN A 18 -26.70 -13.12 10.20
C GLN A 18 -26.56 -12.54 8.78
N TYR A 19 -25.42 -11.93 8.47
CA TYR A 19 -25.13 -11.28 7.19
C TYR A 19 -23.82 -11.79 6.58
N PRO A 20 -23.68 -13.09 6.29
CA PRO A 20 -22.42 -13.70 5.87
C PRO A 20 -21.92 -13.22 4.50
N ASP A 21 -22.83 -12.75 3.65
CA ASP A 21 -22.48 -12.20 2.34
C ASP A 21 -22.00 -10.73 2.42
N GLU A 22 -22.33 -10.02 3.50
CA GLU A 22 -21.94 -8.62 3.73
C GLU A 22 -20.74 -8.50 4.67
N ILE A 23 -20.67 -9.35 5.69
CA ILE A 23 -19.62 -9.37 6.71
C ILE A 23 -18.79 -10.64 6.51
N VAL A 24 -17.82 -10.53 5.60
CA VAL A 24 -16.98 -11.65 5.17
C VAL A 24 -15.75 -11.87 6.05
N GLY A 25 -15.47 -10.99 7.00
CA GLY A 25 -14.33 -11.12 7.90
C GLY A 25 -14.17 -9.95 8.85
N ILE A 26 -13.08 -9.99 9.61
CA ILE A 26 -12.66 -8.92 10.52
C ILE A 26 -11.32 -8.34 10.09
N ASP A 27 -11.13 -7.05 10.35
CA ASP A 27 -9.86 -6.34 10.19
C ASP A 27 -9.35 -5.84 11.53
N TYR A 28 -8.15 -6.24 11.91
CA TYR A 28 -7.42 -5.68 13.03
C TYR A 28 -6.66 -4.43 12.58
N TYR A 29 -7.15 -3.26 12.99
CA TYR A 29 -6.51 -1.98 12.73
C TYR A 29 -6.17 -1.26 14.03
N GLY A 30 -5.19 -0.35 13.98
CA GLY A 30 -4.73 0.43 15.13
C GLY A 30 -3.21 0.63 15.10
N THR A 31 -2.72 1.36 16.07
CA THR A 31 -1.29 1.59 16.29
C THR A 31 -0.59 0.37 16.90
N GLU A 32 0.73 0.33 16.81
CA GLU A 32 1.55 -0.73 17.43
C GLU A 32 1.30 -0.84 18.95
N ASP A 33 1.11 0.30 19.63
CA ASP A 33 0.87 0.34 21.08
C ASP A 33 -0.53 -0.16 21.44
N GLU A 34 -1.56 0.18 20.66
CA GLU A 34 -2.89 -0.40 20.82
C GLU A 34 -2.85 -1.93 20.66
N CYS A 35 -2.10 -2.44 19.68
CA CYS A 35 -1.93 -3.87 19.51
C CYS A 35 -1.26 -4.56 20.70
N LYS A 36 -0.24 -3.93 21.31
CA LYS A 36 0.39 -4.47 22.52
C LYS A 36 -0.58 -4.46 23.70
N ASN A 37 -1.32 -3.37 23.88
CA ASN A 37 -2.25 -3.21 24.99
C ASN A 37 -3.43 -4.19 24.93
N HIS A 38 -3.89 -4.54 23.72
CA HIS A 38 -5.03 -5.42 23.50
C HIS A 38 -4.64 -6.83 23.02
N TRP A 39 -3.36 -7.19 23.12
CA TRP A 39 -2.83 -8.43 22.54
C TRP A 39 -3.54 -9.69 23.03
N GLU A 40 -3.78 -9.81 24.34
CA GLU A 40 -4.46 -10.99 24.89
C GLU A 40 -5.92 -11.06 24.45
N GLU A 41 -6.61 -9.93 24.38
CA GLU A 41 -8.00 -9.85 23.90
C GLU A 41 -8.08 -10.33 22.45
N PHE A 42 -7.17 -9.87 21.59
CA PHE A 42 -7.11 -10.29 20.19
C PHE A 42 -6.89 -11.79 20.04
N GLN A 43 -6.04 -12.41 20.86
CA GLN A 43 -5.84 -13.86 20.85
C GLN A 43 -7.09 -14.63 21.25
N VAL A 44 -7.80 -14.17 22.28
CA VAL A 44 -9.06 -14.78 22.72
C VAL A 44 -10.12 -14.66 21.62
N TRP A 45 -10.28 -13.46 21.06
CA TRP A 45 -11.26 -13.22 19.99
C TRP A 45 -10.97 -14.03 18.74
N THR A 46 -9.71 -14.14 18.34
CA THR A 46 -9.30 -14.97 17.21
C THR A 46 -9.75 -16.42 17.38
N LYS A 47 -9.56 -16.99 18.58
CA LYS A 47 -9.98 -18.37 18.87
C LYS A 47 -11.49 -18.54 18.71
N GLU A 48 -12.28 -17.55 19.14
CA GLU A 48 -13.73 -17.57 18.96
C GLU A 48 -14.14 -17.42 17.49
N LEU A 49 -13.55 -16.48 16.76
CA LEU A 49 -13.83 -16.25 15.33
C LEU A 49 -13.58 -17.49 14.48
N LYS A 50 -12.52 -18.26 14.79
CA LYS A 50 -12.22 -19.53 14.11
C LYS A 50 -13.35 -20.56 14.22
N LYS A 51 -14.07 -20.61 15.34
CA LYS A 51 -15.18 -21.56 15.53
C LYS A 51 -16.34 -21.30 14.57
N PHE A 52 -16.43 -20.10 14.01
CA PHE A 52 -17.48 -19.66 13.12
C PHE A 52 -16.99 -19.40 11.69
N ASP A 53 -15.77 -19.83 11.36
CA ASP A 53 -15.14 -19.63 10.05
C ASP A 53 -15.09 -18.15 9.61
N ILE A 54 -14.97 -17.22 10.57
CA ILE A 54 -14.85 -15.80 10.25
C ILE A 54 -13.39 -15.49 9.92
N ARG A 55 -13.16 -15.07 8.66
CA ARG A 55 -11.85 -14.79 8.07
C ARG A 55 -11.23 -13.51 8.65
N ARG A 56 -9.91 -13.43 8.67
CA ARG A 56 -9.17 -12.41 9.44
C ARG A 56 -8.10 -11.72 8.61
N GLN A 57 -8.09 -10.39 8.64
CA GLN A 57 -6.99 -9.57 8.13
C GLN A 57 -6.47 -8.63 9.20
N ALA A 58 -5.31 -8.04 8.97
CA ALA A 58 -4.80 -6.97 9.81
C ALA A 58 -4.17 -5.87 8.95
N SER A 59 -4.26 -4.62 9.40
CA SER A 59 -3.57 -3.48 8.83
C SER A 59 -2.43 -3.03 9.75
N MET A 60 -1.20 -3.00 9.21
CA MET A 60 0.01 -2.74 10.00
C MET A 60 0.91 -1.69 9.38
N GLY A 61 0.34 -0.75 8.63
CA GLY A 61 1.10 0.30 7.96
C GLY A 61 2.05 1.06 8.89
N ASP A 62 1.57 1.46 10.07
CA ASP A 62 2.34 2.27 11.00
C ASP A 62 3.25 1.43 11.94
N TYR A 63 3.29 0.10 11.79
CA TYR A 63 4.08 -0.78 12.65
C TYR A 63 5.55 -0.68 12.28
N LYS A 64 6.42 -0.79 13.28
CA LYS A 64 7.88 -0.81 13.08
C LYS A 64 8.49 -2.10 13.60
N ASN A 65 7.85 -2.71 14.58
CA ASN A 65 8.30 -3.95 15.17
C ASN A 65 7.91 -5.16 14.30
N ILE A 66 8.86 -5.62 13.49
CA ILE A 66 8.69 -6.81 12.63
C ILE A 66 8.36 -8.06 13.46
N GLU A 67 8.93 -8.23 14.65
CA GLU A 67 8.64 -9.39 15.51
C GLU A 67 7.17 -9.38 15.94
N LEU A 68 6.62 -8.21 16.28
CA LEU A 68 5.19 -8.07 16.58
C LEU A 68 4.34 -8.41 15.36
N MET A 69 4.68 -7.92 14.17
CA MET A 69 3.96 -8.28 12.93
C MET A 69 3.99 -9.80 12.68
N CYS A 70 5.16 -10.42 12.85
CA CYS A 70 5.33 -11.87 12.75
C CYS A 70 4.46 -12.62 13.78
N ASN A 71 4.36 -12.09 15.00
CA ASN A 71 3.51 -12.65 16.04
C ASN A 71 2.03 -12.51 15.69
N VAL A 72 1.60 -11.39 15.13
CA VAL A 72 0.22 -11.22 14.66
C VAL A 72 -0.09 -12.26 13.60
N ILE A 73 0.77 -12.43 12.59
CA ILE A 73 0.61 -13.46 11.55
C ILE A 73 0.44 -14.85 12.18
N LYS A 74 1.36 -15.24 13.05
CA LYS A 74 1.42 -16.59 13.62
C LYS A 74 0.33 -16.87 14.65
N LYS A 75 0.04 -15.90 15.52
CA LYS A 75 -0.82 -16.09 16.71
C LYS A 75 -2.26 -15.72 16.44
N LEU A 76 -2.51 -14.70 15.62
CA LEU A 76 -3.87 -14.33 15.22
C LEU A 76 -4.33 -15.08 13.96
N ASP A 77 -3.44 -15.83 13.31
CA ASP A 77 -3.76 -16.68 12.14
C ASP A 77 -4.58 -15.89 11.10
N ILE A 78 -4.05 -14.70 10.79
CA ILE A 78 -4.58 -13.84 9.74
C ILE A 78 -4.22 -14.43 8.38
N GLU A 79 -4.98 -14.05 7.37
CA GLU A 79 -4.81 -14.55 6.00
C GLU A 79 -4.38 -13.44 5.05
N ARG A 80 -4.64 -12.18 5.44
CA ARG A 80 -4.27 -10.99 4.69
C ARG A 80 -3.61 -9.96 5.59
N LEU A 81 -2.61 -9.28 5.06
CA LEU A 81 -1.90 -8.22 5.75
C LEU A 81 -1.82 -6.97 4.86
N SER A 82 -2.40 -5.87 5.33
CA SER A 82 -2.35 -4.59 4.65
C SER A 82 -1.12 -3.79 5.09
N GLU A 83 -0.52 -3.08 4.12
CA GLU A 83 0.51 -2.07 4.37
C GLU A 83 1.73 -2.61 5.14
N ALA A 84 2.28 -3.73 4.70
CA ALA A 84 3.40 -4.41 5.37
C ALA A 84 4.77 -3.68 5.17
N TYR A 85 4.82 -2.34 5.25
CA TYR A 85 5.98 -1.54 4.83
C TYR A 85 7.23 -1.76 5.69
N ALA A 86 7.10 -2.07 6.98
CA ALA A 86 8.25 -2.35 7.84
C ALA A 86 9.13 -3.52 7.33
N PHE A 87 8.55 -4.44 6.56
CA PHE A 87 9.30 -5.54 5.93
C PHE A 87 10.17 -5.10 4.74
N LEU A 88 10.03 -3.87 4.26
CA LEU A 88 10.99 -3.28 3.31
C LEU A 88 12.30 -2.89 3.98
N HIS A 89 12.23 -2.46 5.24
CA HIS A 89 13.37 -1.88 5.95
C HIS A 89 14.05 -2.88 6.89
N SER A 90 13.55 -4.11 6.96
CA SER A 90 14.17 -5.16 7.75
C SER A 90 15.52 -5.53 7.15
N ALA A 91 16.59 -5.43 7.93
CA ALA A 91 17.90 -5.98 7.55
C ALA A 91 17.88 -7.51 7.32
N ASN A 92 16.80 -8.18 7.74
CA ASN A 92 16.59 -9.62 7.62
C ASN A 92 15.30 -9.93 6.86
N THR A 93 15.29 -9.57 5.57
CA THR A 93 14.15 -9.80 4.67
C THR A 93 13.78 -11.28 4.54
N THR A 94 14.74 -12.19 4.71
CA THR A 94 14.53 -13.64 4.61
C THR A 94 13.51 -14.15 5.64
N ILE A 95 13.57 -13.68 6.88
CA ILE A 95 12.60 -14.08 7.92
C ILE A 95 11.18 -13.63 7.56
N ALA A 96 11.04 -12.45 6.95
CA ALA A 96 9.75 -11.93 6.51
C ALA A 96 9.14 -12.79 5.41
N ASP A 97 9.95 -13.05 4.38
CA ASP A 97 9.54 -13.80 3.19
C ASP A 97 9.19 -15.25 3.58
N ASP A 98 9.98 -15.88 4.46
CA ASP A 98 9.70 -17.20 5.01
C ASP A 98 8.37 -17.25 5.77
N ILE A 99 8.05 -16.21 6.53
CA ILE A 99 6.79 -16.15 7.28
C ILE A 99 5.60 -15.98 6.34
N PHE A 100 5.70 -15.09 5.35
CA PHE A 100 4.63 -14.90 4.37
C PHE A 100 4.37 -16.16 3.56
N LEU A 101 5.42 -16.84 3.11
CA LEU A 101 5.31 -18.08 2.35
C LEU A 101 4.77 -19.22 3.21
N LYS A 102 5.33 -19.41 4.41
CA LYS A 102 4.92 -20.50 5.33
C LYS A 102 3.45 -20.38 5.75
N HIS A 103 2.95 -19.16 5.93
CA HIS A 103 1.58 -18.91 6.34
C HIS A 103 0.65 -18.55 5.18
N ASN A 104 1.13 -18.61 3.94
CA ASN A 104 0.39 -18.25 2.73
C ASN A 104 -0.34 -16.90 2.84
N ILE A 105 0.35 -15.89 3.37
CA ILE A 105 -0.21 -14.57 3.61
C ILE A 105 -0.33 -13.82 2.29
N HIS A 106 -1.51 -13.25 2.05
CA HIS A 106 -1.71 -12.34 0.94
C HIS A 106 -1.51 -10.89 1.38
N LEU A 107 -0.58 -10.19 0.75
CA LEU A 107 -0.31 -8.78 1.03
C LEU A 107 -1.29 -7.87 0.28
N VAL A 108 -1.85 -6.91 1.00
CA VAL A 108 -2.71 -5.86 0.44
C VAL A 108 -1.87 -4.58 0.38
N VAL A 109 -1.38 -4.26 -0.81
CA VAL A 109 -0.42 -3.17 -1.01
C VAL A 109 -1.15 -1.92 -1.47
N CYS A 110 -0.97 -0.81 -0.76
CA CYS A 110 -1.37 0.51 -1.23
C CYS A 110 -0.11 1.23 -1.72
N PRO A 111 0.10 1.38 -3.03
CA PRO A 111 1.34 2.01 -3.50
C PRO A 111 1.41 3.50 -3.12
N ILE A 112 0.26 4.14 -2.95
CA ILE A 112 0.16 5.57 -2.65
C ILE A 112 -0.54 5.69 -1.30
N SER A 113 0.24 5.60 -0.24
CA SER A 113 -0.23 5.70 1.15
C SER A 113 0.61 6.73 1.92
N ASP A 114 -0.04 7.63 2.65
CA ASP A 114 0.64 8.53 3.58
C ASP A 114 1.36 7.77 4.70
N VAL A 115 0.93 6.54 4.99
CA VAL A 115 1.57 5.66 5.96
C VAL A 115 2.97 5.27 5.48
N TYR A 116 3.14 4.99 4.19
CA TYR A 116 4.45 4.78 3.59
C TYR A 116 5.35 6.01 3.77
N ASN A 117 4.81 7.20 3.53
CA ASN A 117 5.56 8.45 3.71
C ASN A 117 5.97 8.65 5.18
N ARG A 118 5.09 8.38 6.16
CA ARG A 118 5.44 8.47 7.59
C ARG A 118 6.43 7.40 8.05
N ALA A 119 6.35 6.19 7.48
CA ALA A 119 7.31 5.13 7.74
C ALA A 119 8.72 5.49 7.23
N ASN A 120 8.81 6.24 6.13
CA ASN A 120 10.07 6.57 5.44
C ASN A 120 10.67 7.96 5.70
N VAL A 121 9.88 8.92 6.18
CA VAL A 121 10.41 10.27 6.51
C VAL A 121 11.41 10.22 7.67
N ARG A 122 11.33 9.22 8.56
CA ARG A 122 12.28 9.10 9.69
C ARG A 122 13.63 8.50 9.33
N THR A 123 13.78 7.85 8.17
CA THR A 123 15.05 7.26 7.74
C THR A 123 16.02 8.30 7.18
N ILE A 124 15.51 9.45 6.71
CA ILE A 124 16.33 10.53 6.11
C ILE A 124 16.98 11.43 7.18
N GLU A 125 16.44 11.49 8.39
CA GLU A 125 16.96 12.37 9.46
C GLU A 125 18.18 11.79 10.21
N VAL A 126 18.60 10.55 9.96
CA VAL A 126 19.67 9.89 10.73
C VAL A 126 21.06 9.97 10.07
N GLU A 127 21.18 10.31 8.78
CA GLU A 127 22.48 10.29 8.09
C GLU A 127 23.19 11.65 7.95
N ASN A 128 22.58 12.77 8.35
CA ASN A 128 23.16 14.11 8.12
C ASN A 128 23.48 14.93 9.38
N ILE A 129 23.94 14.29 10.47
CA ILE A 129 24.62 15.03 11.53
C ILE A 129 25.90 14.29 11.95
N LYS A 130 27.01 14.57 11.27
CA LYS A 130 28.36 14.40 11.83
C LYS A 130 28.89 15.76 12.26
N SER A 131 28.79 15.99 13.59
CA SER A 131 29.75 16.62 14.52
C SER A 131 30.34 18.02 14.22
N PRO A 132 31.02 18.65 15.20
CA PRO A 132 30.65 18.91 16.60
C PRO A 132 30.77 20.41 16.91
N VAL A 133 29.93 20.99 17.77
CA VAL A 133 30.26 22.28 18.39
C VAL A 133 29.86 22.28 19.86
N GLU A 134 30.91 22.23 20.67
CA GLU A 134 31.13 22.80 22.01
C GLU A 134 29.91 23.08 22.91
N GLU A 135 29.94 22.37 24.04
CA GLU A 135 29.38 22.76 25.32
C GLU A 135 29.73 24.21 25.68
N GLN A 136 28.71 25.04 26.01
CA GLN A 136 28.83 26.10 27.01
C GLN A 136 27.54 26.26 27.83
N PRO A 137 27.63 26.72 29.10
CA PRO A 137 26.69 26.38 30.16
C PRO A 137 25.52 27.37 30.35
N ARG A 138 24.48 26.83 31.02
CA ARG A 138 23.19 27.41 31.42
C ARG A 138 23.17 28.86 31.94
N LYS A 139 22.05 29.55 31.67
CA LYS A 139 21.16 30.36 32.55
C LYS A 139 20.02 30.89 31.65
N SER A 140 18.76 31.08 32.02
CA SER A 140 18.13 31.39 33.31
C SER A 140 16.60 31.23 33.22
N GLU A 141 15.98 31.05 34.39
CA GLU A 141 14.67 31.61 34.80
C GLU A 141 13.36 31.02 34.27
N ILE A 142 12.92 30.01 35.02
CA ILE A 142 11.51 29.77 35.37
C ILE A 142 10.96 31.03 36.08
N LYS A 143 9.89 31.62 35.54
CA LYS A 143 8.93 32.42 36.32
C LYS A 143 7.53 31.85 36.15
N ASN A 144 7.07 31.20 37.21
CA ASN A 144 5.65 30.95 37.48
C ASN A 144 4.94 32.27 37.82
N LYS A 145 3.75 32.49 37.28
CA LYS A 145 2.62 33.08 38.02
C LYS A 145 1.29 32.50 37.55
N SER A 146 0.42 32.38 38.53
CA SER A 146 -0.72 31.47 38.68
C SER A 146 -2.07 32.01 38.24
N ASN A 147 -3.02 31.05 38.14
CA ASN A 147 -4.45 31.15 38.43
C ASN A 147 -5.36 31.85 37.43
N HIS A 148 -6.19 31.07 36.74
CA HIS A 148 -7.65 31.26 36.81
C HIS A 148 -8.46 29.99 36.46
N LYS A 149 -9.28 29.61 37.45
CA LYS A 149 -10.53 28.84 37.45
C LYS A 149 -10.88 27.99 36.21
N GLN A 150 -11.02 26.70 36.48
CA GLN A 150 -11.93 25.79 35.78
C GLN A 150 -13.28 26.47 35.47
N LYS A 151 -13.61 26.55 34.18
CA LYS A 151 -14.98 26.47 33.69
C LYS A 151 -15.07 25.23 32.83
N PHE A 152 -15.80 24.24 33.32
CA PHE A 152 -16.32 23.13 32.54
C PHE A 152 -17.16 23.71 31.39
N CYS A 153 -16.63 23.67 30.17
CA CYS A 153 -17.46 23.75 28.97
C CYS A 153 -17.85 22.32 28.58
N ARG A 154 -19.09 21.95 28.93
CA ARG A 154 -19.84 20.95 28.20
C ARG A 154 -20.06 21.50 26.79
N SER A 155 -19.26 21.06 25.83
CA SER A 155 -19.62 21.17 24.42
C SER A 155 -19.27 19.84 23.75
N THR A 156 -20.33 19.11 23.43
CA THR A 156 -20.36 18.11 22.38
C THR A 156 -19.98 18.79 21.07
N SER A 157 -18.72 18.72 20.69
CA SER A 157 -18.27 19.06 19.34
C SER A 157 -17.30 17.97 18.89
N PHE A 158 -17.77 17.17 17.93
CA PHE A 158 -16.91 16.44 17.01
C PHE A 158 -15.93 17.45 16.41
N VAL A 159 -14.69 17.48 16.90
CA VAL A 159 -13.60 17.99 16.08
C VAL A 159 -13.31 16.88 15.08
N GLN A 160 -13.79 17.08 13.85
CA GLN A 160 -13.42 16.31 12.69
C GLN A 160 -11.89 16.22 12.62
N CYS A 161 -11.35 15.03 12.91
CA CYS A 161 -9.94 14.71 12.67
C CYS A 161 -9.57 14.82 11.17
N SER A 162 -10.58 14.85 10.28
CA SER A 162 -10.40 14.97 8.83
C SER A 162 -9.81 16.31 8.37
N THR A 163 -9.93 17.40 9.15
CA THR A 163 -9.49 18.73 8.67
C THR A 163 -8.00 18.93 8.89
N LEU A 164 -7.44 18.43 10.01
CA LEU A 164 -6.00 18.55 10.28
C LEU A 164 -5.20 17.57 9.41
N ASP A 165 -5.71 16.35 9.22
CA ASP A 165 -5.11 15.36 8.31
C ASP A 165 -5.19 15.82 6.86
N ALA A 166 -6.33 16.36 6.39
CA ALA A 166 -6.43 16.92 5.05
C ALA A 166 -5.48 18.12 4.83
N LEU A 167 -5.35 19.01 5.81
CA LEU A 167 -4.42 20.15 5.73
C LEU A 167 -2.95 19.72 5.75
N MET A 168 -2.62 18.64 6.48
CA MET A 168 -1.28 18.05 6.46
C MET A 168 -0.98 17.34 5.13
N THR A 169 -1.93 16.56 4.60
CA THR A 169 -1.81 15.87 3.31
C THR A 169 -1.71 16.88 2.16
N GLU A 170 -2.47 17.98 2.18
CA GLU A 170 -2.38 19.06 1.18
C GLU A 170 -1.05 19.83 1.28
N ALA A 171 -0.54 20.08 2.49
CA ALA A 171 0.78 20.68 2.70
C ALA A 171 1.94 19.78 2.24
N ILE A 172 1.84 18.47 2.46
CA ILE A 172 2.83 17.46 2.02
C ILE A 172 2.77 17.30 0.50
N ASN A 173 1.58 17.17 -0.08
CA ASN A 173 1.39 17.02 -1.51
C ASN A 173 1.81 18.27 -2.30
N SER A 174 1.57 19.47 -1.76
CA SER A 174 2.03 20.70 -2.41
C SER A 174 3.56 20.89 -2.34
N LYS A 175 4.22 20.39 -1.29
CA LYS A 175 5.69 20.38 -1.19
C LYS A 175 6.33 19.33 -2.10
N LEU A 176 5.75 18.13 -2.18
CA LEU A 176 6.24 17.07 -3.06
C LEU A 176 6.06 17.43 -4.54
N ALA A 177 4.90 18.00 -4.93
CA ALA A 177 4.63 18.45 -6.29
C ALA A 177 5.56 19.59 -6.76
N LYS A 178 5.97 20.49 -5.85
CA LYS A 178 6.86 21.62 -6.18
C LYS A 178 8.34 21.24 -6.29
N SER A 179 8.76 20.08 -5.77
CA SER A 179 10.18 19.74 -5.68
C SER A 179 10.73 18.96 -6.88
N GLY A 180 9.87 18.38 -7.74
CA GLY A 180 10.30 17.49 -8.83
C GLY A 180 11.09 16.24 -8.36
N LYS A 181 11.31 16.07 -7.05
CA LYS A 181 12.05 14.96 -6.46
C LYS A 181 11.09 13.77 -6.30
N LYS A 182 11.00 13.03 -7.40
CA LYS A 182 10.72 11.59 -7.52
C LYS A 182 9.68 10.99 -6.52
N ARG A 183 8.45 10.84 -7.02
CA ARG A 183 7.45 9.81 -6.60
C ARG A 183 7.94 8.35 -6.77
N LEU A 184 9.20 8.13 -7.19
CA LEU A 184 9.76 6.79 -7.44
C LEU A 184 9.95 5.95 -6.18
N ASN A 185 9.90 6.54 -4.99
CA ASN A 185 10.00 5.77 -3.76
C ASN A 185 8.68 5.10 -3.36
N ASP A 186 7.51 5.56 -3.83
CA ASP A 186 6.20 5.11 -3.34
C ASP A 186 5.92 3.62 -3.69
N TYR A 187 6.64 3.07 -4.67
CA TYR A 187 6.47 1.72 -5.21
C TYR A 187 7.42 0.66 -4.67
N GLN A 188 8.24 0.94 -3.64
CA GLN A 188 9.25 -0.02 -3.16
C GLN A 188 8.66 -1.36 -2.69
N LEU A 189 7.53 -1.35 -1.97
CA LEU A 189 6.86 -2.60 -1.53
C LEU A 189 6.36 -3.40 -2.72
N LEU A 190 5.81 -2.70 -3.70
CA LEU A 190 5.31 -3.30 -4.93
C LEU A 190 6.44 -3.99 -5.71
N ASN A 191 7.56 -3.30 -5.90
CA ASN A 191 8.73 -3.83 -6.61
C ASN A 191 9.32 -5.06 -5.89
N LYS A 192 9.37 -5.02 -4.55
CA LYS A 192 9.79 -6.19 -3.75
C LYS A 192 8.84 -7.37 -3.97
N CYS A 193 7.53 -7.12 -3.90
CA CYS A 193 6.53 -8.17 -4.13
C CYS A 193 6.63 -8.77 -5.53
N GLN A 194 6.89 -7.96 -6.57
CA GLN A 194 7.10 -8.44 -7.95
C GLN A 194 8.32 -9.35 -8.09
N SER A 195 9.40 -9.04 -7.37
CA SER A 195 10.63 -9.86 -7.41
C SER A 195 10.53 -11.15 -6.61
N GLY A 196 9.53 -11.28 -5.74
CA GLY A 196 9.36 -12.42 -4.82
C GLY A 196 8.23 -13.36 -5.23
N ILE A 197 8.11 -14.47 -4.48
CA ILE A 197 7.00 -15.46 -4.62
C ILE A 197 5.78 -15.03 -3.77
N ILE A 198 5.77 -13.79 -3.26
CA ILE A 198 4.76 -13.34 -2.31
C ILE A 198 3.44 -13.05 -3.05
N ASN A 199 2.33 -13.56 -2.53
CA ASN A 199 1.01 -13.30 -3.08
C ASN A 199 0.54 -11.91 -2.63
N TYR A 200 0.11 -11.06 -3.57
CA TYR A 200 -0.31 -9.70 -3.25
C TYR A 200 -1.37 -9.13 -4.19
N SER A 201 -1.99 -8.04 -3.75
CA SER A 201 -2.96 -7.23 -4.50
C SER A 201 -2.68 -5.74 -4.32
N ILE A 202 -3.34 -4.91 -5.14
CA ILE A 202 -3.22 -3.46 -5.12
C ILE A 202 -4.55 -2.86 -4.63
N THR A 203 -4.47 -1.87 -3.74
CA THR A 203 -5.63 -1.15 -3.20
C THR A 203 -5.38 0.36 -3.16
N SER A 204 -6.47 1.13 -3.12
CA SER A 204 -6.42 2.60 -2.91
C SER A 204 -6.62 3.01 -1.45
N LEU A 205 -6.99 2.08 -0.55
CA LEU A 205 -7.33 2.28 0.87
C LEU A 205 -8.29 3.46 1.17
N CYS A 206 -7.75 4.69 1.20
CA CYS A 206 -8.46 5.91 1.55
C CYS A 206 -8.47 6.88 0.35
N PRO A 207 -9.26 6.62 -0.70
CA PRO A 207 -9.19 7.39 -1.95
C PRO A 207 -9.51 8.88 -1.77
N ASN A 208 -10.39 9.21 -0.80
CA ASN A 208 -10.71 10.59 -0.47
C ASN A 208 -9.54 11.32 0.20
N ASN A 209 -8.73 10.62 1.00
CA ASN A 209 -7.60 11.23 1.70
C ASN A 209 -6.42 11.42 0.75
N TYR A 210 -6.18 10.45 -0.13
CA TYR A 210 -5.05 10.49 -1.07
C TYR A 210 -5.37 11.22 -2.37
N GLY A 211 -6.64 11.60 -2.59
CA GLY A 211 -7.11 12.22 -3.83
C GLY A 211 -6.87 11.33 -5.04
N GLN A 212 -6.89 10.00 -4.84
CA GLN A 212 -6.60 9.03 -5.88
C GLN A 212 -7.48 7.79 -5.75
N ASN A 213 -8.00 7.32 -6.87
CA ASN A 213 -8.75 6.06 -6.94
C ASN A 213 -7.91 4.92 -7.54
N LEU A 214 -8.42 3.68 -7.44
CA LEU A 214 -7.71 2.50 -7.92
C LEU A 214 -7.40 2.56 -9.44
N SER A 215 -8.27 3.18 -10.24
CA SER A 215 -8.03 3.34 -11.68
C SER A 215 -6.84 4.25 -11.98
N GLU A 216 -6.65 5.30 -11.18
CA GLU A 216 -5.51 6.21 -11.32
C GLU A 216 -4.20 5.52 -10.92
N ILE A 217 -4.23 4.70 -9.86
CA ILE A 217 -3.08 3.87 -9.46
C ILE A 217 -2.68 2.92 -10.59
N TYR A 218 -3.63 2.18 -11.17
CA TYR A 218 -3.34 1.28 -12.29
C TYR A 218 -2.81 2.03 -13.52
N LYS A 219 -3.36 3.20 -13.83
CA LYS A 219 -2.88 4.05 -14.93
C LYS A 219 -1.42 4.48 -14.69
N ASP A 220 -1.08 4.90 -13.47
CA ASP A 220 0.29 5.28 -13.13
C ASP A 220 1.25 4.09 -13.23
N LEU A 221 0.83 2.91 -12.78
CA LEU A 221 1.62 1.68 -12.89
C LEU A 221 1.89 1.27 -14.33
N PHE A 222 0.89 1.39 -15.21
CA PHE A 222 1.04 1.12 -16.64
C PHE A 222 2.04 2.08 -17.28
N LEU A 223 1.88 3.39 -17.05
CA LEU A 223 2.68 4.41 -17.72
C LEU A 223 4.10 4.53 -17.16
N ASN A 224 4.29 4.29 -15.86
CA ASN A 224 5.52 4.66 -15.15
C ASN A 224 6.26 3.49 -14.49
N ASN A 225 5.65 2.29 -14.38
CA ASN A 225 6.26 1.14 -13.68
C ASN A 225 6.28 -0.15 -14.52
N ASN A 226 6.11 -0.07 -15.85
CA ASN A 226 6.16 -1.20 -16.78
C ASN A 226 5.13 -2.33 -16.48
N PHE A 227 4.01 -2.00 -15.84
CA PHE A 227 2.93 -2.98 -15.69
C PHE A 227 2.23 -3.19 -17.04
N THR A 228 1.93 -4.45 -17.35
CA THR A 228 1.19 -4.84 -18.56
C THR A 228 -0.25 -5.21 -18.18
N CYS A 229 -1.15 -5.37 -19.16
CA CYS A 229 -2.50 -5.90 -18.89
C CYS A 229 -2.42 -7.26 -18.18
N GLU A 230 -1.46 -8.10 -18.56
CA GLU A 230 -1.25 -9.43 -17.96
C GLU A 230 -0.86 -9.36 -16.49
N HIS A 231 0.07 -8.45 -16.13
CA HIS A 231 0.41 -8.21 -14.72
C HIS A 231 -0.82 -7.76 -13.92
N MET A 232 -1.61 -6.84 -14.47
CA MET A 232 -2.82 -6.35 -13.80
C MET A 232 -3.88 -7.44 -13.64
N GLN A 233 -4.07 -8.28 -14.67
CA GLN A 233 -4.96 -9.43 -14.60
C GLN A 233 -4.53 -10.39 -13.50
N TYR A 234 -3.24 -10.75 -13.47
CA TYR A 234 -2.68 -11.65 -12.46
C TYR A 234 -2.94 -11.13 -11.04
N LEU A 235 -2.72 -9.85 -10.80
CA LEU A 235 -2.96 -9.23 -9.49
C LEU A 235 -4.43 -9.20 -9.09
N ASN A 236 -5.31 -8.89 -10.02
CA ASN A 236 -6.75 -8.91 -9.75
C ASN A 236 -7.26 -10.33 -9.53
N GLU A 237 -6.77 -11.33 -10.27
CA GLU A 237 -7.06 -12.74 -10.00
C GLU A 237 -6.61 -13.15 -8.60
N ASN A 238 -5.41 -12.73 -8.19
CA ASN A 238 -4.89 -13.01 -6.86
C ASN A 238 -5.73 -12.34 -5.77
N ALA A 239 -6.16 -11.09 -5.98
CA ALA A 239 -7.07 -10.39 -5.07
C ALA A 239 -8.41 -11.11 -4.92
N ILE A 240 -8.99 -11.63 -6.01
CA ILE A 240 -10.24 -12.38 -5.97
C ILE A 240 -10.03 -13.71 -5.23
N LYS A 241 -8.97 -14.45 -5.54
CA LYS A 241 -8.64 -15.74 -4.89
C LYS A 241 -8.44 -15.57 -3.39
N SER A 242 -7.73 -14.51 -2.98
CA SER A 242 -7.43 -14.19 -1.58
C SER A 242 -8.58 -13.49 -0.84
N SER A 243 -9.60 -13.00 -1.56
CA SER A 243 -10.75 -12.35 -0.94
C SER A 243 -11.48 -13.27 0.04
N PHE A 244 -12.28 -12.69 0.93
CA PHE A 244 -13.11 -13.46 1.85
C PHE A 244 -14.52 -13.75 1.29
N ALA A 245 -14.75 -13.45 0.01
CA ALA A 245 -16.01 -13.76 -0.66
C ALA A 245 -16.25 -15.28 -0.74
N SER A 246 -17.51 -15.67 -0.95
CA SER A 246 -17.87 -17.07 -1.14
C SER A 246 -17.19 -17.66 -2.39
N GLN A 247 -16.99 -18.98 -2.40
CA GLN A 247 -16.33 -19.67 -3.52
C GLN A 247 -17.08 -19.48 -4.85
N GLN A 248 -18.42 -19.36 -4.80
CA GLN A 248 -19.24 -19.08 -5.96
C GLN A 248 -18.93 -17.68 -6.52
N ILE A 249 -18.97 -16.64 -5.67
CA ILE A 249 -18.66 -15.26 -6.06
C ILE A 249 -17.23 -15.18 -6.64
N LYS A 250 -16.25 -15.85 -6.01
CA LYS A 250 -14.88 -15.89 -6.53
C LYS A 250 -14.80 -16.50 -7.94
N THR A 251 -15.52 -17.59 -8.17
CA THR A 251 -15.55 -18.28 -9.47
C THR A 251 -16.15 -17.38 -10.55
N ASP A 252 -17.27 -16.72 -10.22
CA ASP A 252 -17.96 -15.81 -11.15
C ASP A 252 -17.11 -14.57 -11.46
N LEU A 253 -16.46 -13.98 -10.44
CA LEU A 253 -15.56 -12.84 -10.62
C LEU A 253 -14.32 -13.19 -11.44
N ILE A 254 -13.70 -14.37 -11.24
CA ILE A 254 -12.56 -14.81 -12.05
C ILE A 254 -12.98 -15.02 -13.51
N LYS A 255 -14.14 -15.63 -13.75
CA LYS A 255 -14.67 -15.81 -15.11
C LYS A 255 -14.88 -14.45 -15.78
N TYR A 256 -15.57 -13.54 -15.11
CA TYR A 256 -15.81 -12.19 -15.59
C TYR A 256 -14.50 -11.44 -15.88
N LEU A 257 -13.53 -11.50 -14.96
CA LEU A 257 -12.22 -10.88 -15.13
C LEU A 257 -11.51 -11.40 -16.38
N ARG A 258 -11.45 -12.72 -16.57
CA ARG A 258 -10.76 -13.35 -17.71
C ARG A 258 -11.42 -13.03 -19.05
N GLU A 259 -12.75 -12.94 -19.09
CA GLU A 259 -13.49 -12.55 -20.29
C GLU A 259 -13.16 -11.12 -20.72
N ASN A 260 -13.05 -10.18 -19.77
CA ASN A 260 -12.77 -8.77 -20.06
C ASN A 260 -11.28 -8.47 -20.32
N TYR A 261 -10.35 -9.21 -19.71
CA TYR A 261 -8.91 -9.01 -19.93
C TYR A 261 -8.38 -9.61 -21.24
N ARG A 262 -9.13 -10.54 -21.84
CA ARG A 262 -8.78 -11.16 -23.13
C ARG A 262 -8.57 -10.11 -24.24
N ASP A 263 -9.36 -9.04 -24.21
CA ASP A 263 -9.29 -7.98 -25.22
C ASP A 263 -8.13 -6.99 -24.97
N CYS A 264 -7.81 -6.70 -23.70
CA CYS A 264 -6.64 -5.89 -23.31
C CYS A 264 -5.34 -6.53 -23.79
N TYR A 265 -5.20 -7.84 -23.61
CA TYR A 265 -4.02 -8.60 -24.05
C TYR A 265 -3.84 -8.59 -25.58
N GLN A 266 -4.93 -8.58 -26.35
CA GLN A 266 -4.85 -8.44 -27.81
C GLN A 266 -4.31 -7.06 -28.21
N GLN A 267 -4.71 -6.00 -27.49
CA GLN A 267 -4.19 -4.65 -27.71
C GLN A 267 -2.70 -4.54 -27.36
N ASP A 268 -2.24 -5.12 -26.25
CA ASP A 268 -0.82 -5.17 -25.88
C ASP A 268 0.03 -5.85 -26.98
N LYS A 269 -0.45 -6.97 -27.52
CA LYS A 269 0.22 -7.65 -28.65
C LYS A 269 0.28 -6.79 -29.90
N LEU A 270 -0.81 -6.10 -30.25
CA LEU A 270 -0.85 -5.20 -31.40
C LEU A 270 0.13 -4.03 -31.23
N LEU A 271 0.20 -3.46 -30.03
CA LEU A 271 1.12 -2.37 -29.72
C LEU A 271 2.58 -2.83 -29.79
N ALA A 272 2.91 -3.99 -29.23
CA ALA A 272 4.25 -4.56 -29.31
C ALA A 272 4.69 -4.79 -30.77
N ASN A 273 3.81 -5.38 -31.59
CA ASN A 273 4.06 -5.59 -33.01
C ASN A 273 4.24 -4.26 -33.76
N LEU A 274 3.45 -3.23 -33.43
CA LEU A 274 3.56 -1.91 -34.03
C LEU A 274 4.90 -1.24 -33.69
N ILE A 275 5.35 -1.33 -32.43
CA ILE A 275 6.64 -0.80 -31.98
C ILE A 275 7.79 -1.49 -32.72
N GLU A 276 7.76 -2.83 -32.79
CA GLU A 276 8.79 -3.62 -33.50
C GLU A 276 8.85 -3.25 -34.98
N THR A 277 7.69 -3.18 -35.64
CA THR A 277 7.60 -2.81 -37.06
C THR A 277 8.12 -1.40 -37.32
N THR A 278 7.74 -0.45 -36.46
CA THR A 278 8.17 0.95 -36.57
C THR A 278 9.68 1.07 -36.37
N HIS A 279 10.25 0.33 -35.42
CA HIS A 279 11.70 0.28 -35.21
C HIS A 279 12.43 -0.25 -36.44
N LYS A 280 11.94 -1.35 -37.04
CA LYS A 280 12.51 -1.93 -38.26
C LYS A 280 12.49 -0.92 -39.42
N TRP A 281 11.37 -0.24 -39.65
CA TRP A 281 11.25 0.79 -40.68
C TRP A 281 12.22 1.96 -40.46
N LYS A 282 12.39 2.38 -39.20
CA LYS A 282 13.36 3.44 -38.87
C LYS A 282 14.78 3.04 -39.28
N VAL A 283 15.21 1.83 -38.89
CA VAL A 283 16.55 1.31 -39.24
C VAL A 283 16.73 1.20 -40.75
N GLU A 284 15.72 0.72 -41.47
CA GLU A 284 15.74 0.62 -42.93
C GLU A 284 15.84 2.01 -43.60
N MET A 285 15.08 2.99 -43.11
CA MET A 285 15.12 4.37 -43.62
C MET A 285 16.44 5.07 -43.32
N GLU A 286 17.01 4.89 -42.14
CA GLU A 286 18.35 5.41 -41.80
C GLU A 286 19.41 4.87 -42.77
N LYS A 287 19.37 3.57 -43.06
CA LYS A 287 20.26 2.93 -44.03
C LYS A 287 20.09 3.46 -45.46
N LEU A 288 18.85 3.71 -45.88
CA LEU A 288 18.57 4.33 -47.19
C LEU A 288 19.11 5.76 -47.29
N ILE A 289 18.96 6.55 -46.21
CA ILE A 289 19.49 7.92 -46.14
C ILE A 289 21.02 7.89 -46.23
N GLU A 290 21.69 7.01 -45.48
CA GLU A 290 23.15 6.85 -45.56
C GLU A 290 23.62 6.47 -46.96
N ASN A 291 22.99 5.47 -47.59
CA ASN A 291 23.33 5.04 -48.94
C ASN A 291 23.16 6.16 -49.96
N ASN A 292 22.09 6.95 -49.86
CA ASN A 292 21.85 8.08 -50.74
C ASN A 292 22.86 9.21 -50.53
N ALA A 293 23.27 9.46 -49.28
CA ALA A 293 24.31 10.43 -48.97
C ALA A 293 25.67 10.03 -49.57
N ILE A 294 26.03 8.74 -49.46
CA ILE A 294 27.24 8.17 -50.09
C ILE A 294 27.17 8.31 -51.62
N ALA A 295 26.05 7.93 -52.24
CA ALA A 295 25.87 8.04 -53.68
C ALA A 295 25.98 9.50 -54.17
N ALA A 296 25.36 10.45 -53.46
CA ALA A 296 25.44 11.87 -53.78
C ALA A 296 26.88 12.41 -53.65
N ALA A 297 27.65 11.94 -52.66
CA ALA A 297 29.05 12.31 -52.49
C ALA A 297 29.92 11.77 -53.64
N ILE A 298 29.68 10.54 -54.10
CA ILE A 298 30.38 9.94 -55.27
C ILE A 298 30.07 10.71 -56.55
N ILE A 299 28.82 11.13 -56.75
CA ILE A 299 28.42 11.92 -57.93
C ILE A 299 29.12 13.28 -57.92
N ARG A 300 29.27 13.93 -56.75
CA ARG A 300 29.95 15.23 -56.65
C ARG A 300 31.45 15.20 -56.88
N THR A 301 32.10 14.06 -56.69
CA THR A 301 33.55 13.90 -56.88
C THR A 301 33.93 13.43 -58.28
N ARG A 302 32.93 13.20 -59.15
CA ARG A 302 33.09 12.91 -60.59
C ARG A 302 32.77 14.15 -61.41
#